data_AF-A0A842Y3H6-F1
#
_entry.id   AF-A0A842Y3H6-F1
#
_cell.length_a   1.000
_cell.length_b   1.000
_cell.length_c   1.000
_cell.angle_alpha   90.00
_cell.angle_beta   90.00
_cell.angle_gamma   90.00
#
_symmetry.space_group_name_H-M   'P 1'
#
loop_
_entity.id
_entity.type
_entity.pdbx_description
1 polymer ?
#
loop_
_entity_poly.entity_id
_entity_poly.type
_entity_poly.pdbx_seq_one_letter_code
_entity_poly.pdbx_strand_id
1 'polypeptide(L)'
;MSSYREAVAKSLIIDDEIKELIKKEDRDFRICTSCSGPLLIPTDIVPSKPSDLEVEIGDNSLFISFNQARYTHRFHKSLLDQYYWVMEMGLECDID
;
A
#
# COMPACT_ATOMS: atom_id res chain seq x y z
N MET A 1 -18.31 3.91 5.03
CA MET A 1 -17.54 2.70 5.44
C MET A 1 -18.07 2.17 6.77
N SER A 2 -17.98 0.86 7.03
CA SER A 2 -18.30 0.29 8.35
C SER A 2 -17.27 0.77 9.39
N SER A 3 -17.71 1.05 10.63
CA SER A 3 -16.85 1.52 11.72
C SER A 3 -15.64 0.62 11.99
N TYR A 4 -15.77 -0.67 11.68
CA TYR A 4 -14.67 -1.63 11.81
C TYR A 4 -13.50 -1.34 10.86
N ARG A 5 -13.78 -1.02 9.59
CA ARG A 5 -12.73 -0.80 8.59
C ARG A 5 -11.93 0.47 8.90
N GLU A 6 -12.62 1.50 9.34
CA GLU A 6 -12.01 2.76 9.77
C GLU A 6 -11.13 2.55 11.02
N ALA A 7 -11.60 1.77 11.99
CA ALA A 7 -10.81 1.42 13.17
C ALA A 7 -9.55 0.63 12.80
N VAL A 8 -9.66 -0.34 11.87
CA VAL A 8 -8.48 -1.07 11.36
C VAL A 8 -7.52 -0.10 10.69
N ALA A 9 -7.98 0.75 9.76
CA ALA A 9 -7.12 1.71 9.05
C ALA A 9 -6.34 2.61 10.02
N LYS A 10 -7.00 3.15 11.04
CA LYS A 10 -6.39 3.99 12.08
C LYS A 10 -5.38 3.24 12.97
N SER A 11 -5.49 1.91 13.06
CA SER A 11 -4.57 1.08 13.85
C SER A 11 -3.30 0.68 13.08
N LEU A 12 -3.25 0.90 11.77
CA LEU A 12 -2.11 0.51 10.95
C LEU A 12 -0.94 1.47 11.20
N ILE A 13 0.25 0.89 11.31
CA ILE A 13 1.50 1.60 11.47
C ILE A 13 2.22 1.60 10.13
N ILE A 14 2.43 2.78 9.55
CA ILE A 14 3.18 2.95 8.31
C ILE A 14 4.52 3.59 8.67
N ASP A 15 5.62 2.93 8.30
CA ASP A 15 6.96 3.50 8.47
C ASP A 15 7.09 4.83 7.70
N ASP A 16 7.84 5.78 8.27
CA ASP A 16 7.91 7.14 7.73
C ASP A 16 8.56 7.17 6.35
N GLU A 17 9.50 6.27 6.04
CA GLU A 17 10.12 6.17 4.73
C GLU A 17 9.11 5.87 3.60
N ILE A 18 8.04 5.12 3.90
CA ILE A 18 6.94 4.89 2.94
C ILE A 18 6.14 6.18 2.73
N LYS A 19 5.85 6.91 3.81
CA LYS A 19 5.12 8.19 3.72
C LYS A 19 5.94 9.23 2.95
N GLU A 20 7.24 9.27 3.16
CA GLU A 20 8.17 10.15 2.45
C GLU A 20 8.21 9.83 0.96
N LEU A 21 8.25 8.53 0.58
CA LEU A 21 8.15 8.13 -0.82
C LEU A 21 6.85 8.65 -1.44
N ILE A 22 5.71 8.39 -0.81
CA ILE A 22 4.38 8.77 -1.33
C ILE A 22 4.28 10.29 -1.53
N LYS A 23 4.74 11.07 -0.54
CA LYS A 23 4.80 12.54 -0.65
C LYS A 23 5.76 13.02 -1.74
N LYS A 24 6.89 12.34 -1.93
CA LYS A 24 7.90 12.70 -2.94
C LYS A 24 7.42 12.41 -4.36
N GLU A 25 6.72 11.30 -4.55
CA GLU A 25 6.18 10.86 -5.84
C GLU A 25 4.90 11.60 -6.23
N ASP A 26 4.25 12.28 -5.28
CA ASP A 26 3.04 13.09 -5.45
C ASP A 26 1.92 12.34 -6.19
N ARG A 27 1.69 11.09 -5.76
CA ARG A 27 0.64 10.22 -6.28
C ARG A 27 0.19 9.20 -5.25
N ASP A 28 -0.95 8.59 -5.52
CA ASP A 28 -1.54 7.54 -4.69
C ASP A 28 -0.88 6.18 -4.90
N PHE A 29 -0.78 5.41 -3.80
CA PHE A 29 -0.18 4.09 -3.78
C PHE A 29 -1.13 3.04 -3.23
N ARG A 30 -0.86 1.78 -3.56
CA ARG A 30 -1.55 0.60 -3.06
C ARG A 30 -0.55 -0.40 -2.45
N ILE A 31 -0.86 -0.92 -1.26
CA ILE A 31 -0.26 -2.13 -0.73
C ILE A 31 -1.16 -3.30 -1.05
N CYS A 32 -0.69 -4.19 -1.91
CA CYS A 32 -1.42 -5.35 -2.39
C CYS A 32 -0.66 -6.65 -2.09
N THR A 33 -1.32 -7.79 -2.30
CA THR A 33 -0.71 -9.11 -2.16
C THR A 33 -0.35 -9.64 -3.53
N SER A 34 0.87 -10.15 -3.68
CA SER A 34 1.25 -10.99 -4.81
C SER A 34 1.66 -12.39 -4.34
N CYS A 35 1.91 -13.28 -5.31
CA CYS A 35 2.52 -14.59 -5.06
C CYS A 35 3.89 -14.50 -4.36
N SER A 36 4.61 -13.39 -4.51
CA SER A 36 5.94 -13.16 -3.93
C SER A 36 5.90 -12.38 -2.61
N GLY A 37 4.70 -12.07 -2.10
CA GLY A 37 4.51 -11.30 -0.88
C GLY A 37 3.87 -9.92 -1.12
N PRO A 38 3.83 -9.06 -0.09
CA PRO A 38 3.23 -7.74 -0.20
C PRO A 38 4.05 -6.82 -1.10
N LEU A 39 3.37 -6.03 -1.92
CA LEU A 39 3.97 -4.99 -2.76
C LEU A 39 3.40 -3.63 -2.44
N LEU A 40 4.29 -2.63 -2.42
CA LEU A 40 3.93 -1.21 -2.52
C LEU A 40 4.04 -0.80 -3.98
N ILE A 41 2.94 -0.31 -4.56
CA ILE A 41 2.89 0.03 -5.98
C ILE A 41 1.98 1.24 -6.24
N PRO A 42 2.31 2.12 -7.19
CA PRO A 42 1.43 3.21 -7.61
C PRO A 42 0.06 2.73 -8.11
N THR A 43 -0.98 3.52 -7.83
CA THR A 43 -2.37 3.20 -8.24
C THR A 43 -2.64 3.35 -9.74
N ASP A 44 -1.81 4.09 -10.45
CA ASP A 44 -1.82 4.20 -11.92
C ASP A 44 -1.35 2.91 -12.62
N ILE A 45 -0.54 2.08 -11.94
CA ILE A 45 -0.15 0.73 -12.38
C ILE A 45 -1.17 -0.30 -11.90
N VAL A 46 -1.51 -0.27 -10.61
CA VAL A 46 -2.46 -1.21 -9.99
C VAL A 46 -3.53 -0.44 -9.23
N PRO A 47 -4.73 -0.29 -9.80
CA PRO A 47 -5.81 0.45 -9.17
C PRO A 47 -6.18 -0.08 -7.79
N SER A 48 -6.66 0.83 -6.93
CA SER A 48 -7.26 0.47 -5.64
C SER A 48 -8.57 -0.30 -5.84
N LYS A 49 -8.93 -1.10 -4.85
CA LYS A 49 -10.21 -1.81 -4.82
C LYS A 49 -11.18 -1.13 -3.87
N PRO A 50 -12.50 -1.22 -4.10
CA PRO A 50 -13.50 -0.70 -3.14
C PRO A 50 -13.41 -1.34 -1.74
N SER A 51 -12.73 -2.48 -1.64
CA SER A 51 -12.43 -3.16 -0.39
C SER A 51 -11.18 -2.66 0.32
N ASP A 52 -10.34 -1.86 -0.32
CA ASP A 52 -9.10 -1.44 0.31
C ASP A 52 -9.39 -0.45 1.44
N LEU A 53 -8.50 -0.45 2.44
CA LEU A 53 -8.50 0.54 3.49
C LEU A 53 -7.72 1.75 3.01
N GLU A 54 -8.30 2.94 3.16
CA GLU A 54 -7.64 4.18 2.79
C GLU A 54 -6.93 4.78 4.01
N VAL A 55 -5.67 5.16 3.82
CA VAL A 55 -4.85 5.87 4.80
C VAL A 55 -4.34 7.15 4.14
N GLU A 56 -4.76 8.29 4.67
CA GLU A 56 -4.33 9.61 4.18
C GLU A 56 -2.85 9.87 4.53
N ILE A 57 -2.08 10.33 3.54
CA ILE A 57 -0.66 10.69 3.66
C ILE A 57 -0.42 12.04 2.97
N GLY A 58 -0.63 13.12 3.73
CA GLY A 58 -0.61 14.47 3.16
C GLY A 58 -1.80 14.64 2.23
N ASP A 59 -1.55 15.03 0.98
CA ASP A 59 -2.58 15.21 -0.05
C ASP A 59 -2.83 13.94 -0.89
N ASN A 60 -2.08 12.86 -0.62
CA ASN A 60 -2.17 11.58 -1.33
C ASN A 60 -2.71 10.48 -0.40
N SER A 61 -3.21 9.40 -1.00
CA SER A 61 -3.77 8.25 -0.31
C SER A 61 -2.91 6.99 -0.49
N LEU A 62 -2.79 6.22 0.60
CA LEU A 62 -2.28 4.85 0.60
C LEU A 62 -3.44 3.89 0.79
N PHE A 63 -3.74 3.13 -0.26
CA PHE A 63 -4.74 2.07 -0.23
C PHE A 63 -4.11 0.76 0.24
N ILE A 64 -4.71 0.07 1.19
CA ILE A 64 -4.17 -1.17 1.74
C ILE A 64 -5.18 -2.28 1.53
N SER A 65 -4.77 -3.35 0.83
CA SER A 65 -5.58 -4.55 0.65
C SER A 65 -6.13 -5.00 2.01
N PHE A 66 -7.45 -5.14 2.09
CA PHE A 66 -8.07 -5.57 3.34
C PHE A 66 -7.59 -6.96 3.78
N ASN A 67 -7.15 -7.80 2.83
CA ASN A 67 -6.54 -9.08 3.16
C ASN A 67 -5.20 -8.88 3.90
N GLN A 68 -4.36 -7.94 3.45
CA GLN A 68 -3.12 -7.58 4.15
C GLN A 68 -3.42 -6.98 5.53
N ALA A 69 -4.33 -6.00 5.61
CA ALA A 69 -4.64 -5.30 6.86
C ALA A 69 -5.23 -6.19 7.97
N ARG A 70 -5.75 -7.38 7.64
CA ARG A 70 -6.21 -8.36 8.63
C ARG A 70 -5.07 -9.03 9.40
N TYR A 71 -3.89 -9.15 8.78
CA TYR A 71 -2.77 -9.92 9.33
C TYR A 71 -1.50 -9.09 9.55
N THR A 72 -1.42 -7.90 8.93
CA THR A 72 -0.28 -6.99 9.02
C THR A 72 -0.72 -5.68 9.67
N HIS A 73 -0.17 -5.40 10.84
CA HIS A 73 -0.41 -4.14 11.55
C HIS A 73 0.66 -3.08 11.29
N ARG A 74 1.85 -3.48 10.82
CA ARG A 74 2.94 -2.56 10.50
C ARG A 74 3.48 -2.82 9.11
N PHE A 75 3.50 -1.80 8.27
CA PHE A 75 4.08 -1.83 6.94
C PHE A 75 5.46 -1.20 7.00
N HIS A 76 6.48 -2.06 6.95
CA HIS A 76 7.87 -1.71 7.15
C HIS A 76 8.52 -1.22 5.85
N LYS A 77 9.54 -0.36 5.96
CA LYS A 77 10.27 0.20 4.81
C LYS A 77 10.88 -0.80 3.83
N SER A 78 11.00 -2.07 4.19
CA SER A 78 11.42 -3.15 3.27
C SER A 78 10.50 -3.31 2.05
N LEU A 79 9.29 -2.74 2.09
CA LEU A 79 8.41 -2.63 0.92
C LEU A 79 8.97 -1.69 -0.17
N LEU A 80 9.87 -0.77 0.19
CA LEU A 80 10.51 0.12 -0.77
C LEU A 80 11.43 -0.65 -1.71
N ASP A 81 12.11 -1.70 -1.22
CA ASP A 81 12.97 -2.54 -2.05
C ASP A 81 12.15 -3.22 -3.15
N GLN A 82 10.93 -3.67 -2.83
CA GLN A 82 9.99 -4.24 -3.80
C GLN A 82 9.48 -3.19 -4.79
N TYR A 83 9.18 -1.97 -4.32
CA TYR A 83 8.79 -0.87 -5.19
C TYR A 83 9.87 -0.58 -6.24
N TYR A 84 11.12 -0.37 -5.82
CA TYR A 84 12.21 -0.08 -6.75
C TYR A 84 12.45 -1.22 -7.72
N TRP A 85 12.38 -2.47 -7.25
CA TRP A 85 12.48 -3.64 -8.12
C TRP A 85 11.41 -3.66 -9.22
N VAL A 86 10.14 -3.40 -8.87
CA VAL A 86 9.06 -3.32 -9.87
C VAL A 86 9.24 -2.15 -10.84
N MET A 87 9.69 -0.99 -10.35
CA MET A 87 9.91 0.16 -11.22
C MET A 87 11.07 -0.06 -12.20
N GLU A 88 12.07 -0.85 -11.83
CA GLU A 88 13.22 -1.19 -12.69
C GLU A 88 12.95 -2.35 -13.65
N MET A 89 12.33 -3.44 -13.15
CA MET A 89 12.17 -4.68 -13.89
C MET A 89 10.78 -4.86 -14.51
N GLY A 90 9.82 -4.02 -14.12
CA GLY A 90 8.42 -4.16 -14.47
C GLY A 90 7.66 -5.10 -13.54
N LEU A 91 6.33 -5.07 -13.64
CA LEU A 91 5.44 -5.91 -12.85
C LEU A 91 5.14 -7.22 -13.59
N GLU A 92 5.67 -8.34 -13.09
CA GLU A 92 5.46 -9.68 -13.68
C GLU A 92 4.57 -10.61 -12.83
N CYS A 93 3.99 -10.13 -11.72
CA CYS A 93 3.27 -10.97 -10.76
C CYS A 93 1.75 -10.77 -10.79
N ASP A 94 1.02 -11.85 -10.53
CA ASP A 94 -0.42 -11.81 -10.27
C ASP A 94 -0.68 -11.11 -8.93
N ILE A 95 -1.62 -10.16 -8.93
CA ILE A 95 -1.97 -9.34 -7.76
C ILE A 95 -3.42 -9.58 -7.33
N ASP A 96 -3.62 -9.62 -6.01
CA ASP A 96 -4.91 -9.83 -5.34
C ASP A 96 -5.95 -8.72 -5.50
#